data_AF-A0A2D6Y4C3-F1
#
_entry.id   AF-A0A2D6Y4C3-F1
#
_cell.length_a   1.000
_cell.length_b   1.000
_cell.length_c   1.000
_cell.angle_alpha   90.00
_cell.angle_beta   90.00
_cell.angle_gamma   90.00
#
_symmetry.space_group_name_H-M   'P 1'
#
loop_
_entity.id
_entity.type
_entity.pdbx_description
1 polymer ?
#
loop_
_entity_poly.entity_id
_entity_poly.type
_entity_poly.pdbx_seq_one_letter_code
_entity_poly.pdbx_strand_id
1 'polypeptide(L)' 'MLRSVDALRRQISEPLSDSCGPHARMLTAEVHGGFVCGLAICPGRVVRYVMDDKTQRLKTVDLLRLTPPAGTSAAC' A
#
# COMPACT_ATOMS: atom_id res chain seq x y z
N MET A 1 -15.62 -7.95 -15.47
CA MET A 1 -16.52 -7.31 -14.48
C MET A 1 -15.83 -6.04 -14.03
N LEU A 2 -16.39 -4.85 -14.27
CA LEU A 2 -15.84 -3.60 -13.72
C LEU A 2 -16.02 -3.64 -12.21
N ARG A 3 -14.93 -3.64 -11.43
CA ARG A 3 -15.00 -3.43 -9.98
C ARG A 3 -15.24 -1.96 -9.72
N SER A 4 -16.16 -1.64 -8.80
CA SER A 4 -16.26 -0.26 -8.34
C SER A 4 -14.96 0.13 -7.63
N VAL A 5 -14.60 1.41 -7.73
CA VAL A 5 -13.44 1.97 -7.02
C VAL A 5 -13.56 1.74 -5.51
N ASP A 6 -14.78 1.79 -4.96
CA ASP A 6 -15.05 1.54 -3.55
C ASP A 6 -14.81 0.07 -3.14
N ALA A 7 -15.16 -0.89 -4.00
CA ALA A 7 -14.89 -2.30 -3.74
C ALA A 7 -13.38 -2.56 -3.70
N LEU A 8 -12.62 -1.98 -4.64
CA LEU A 8 -11.16 -2.06 -4.65
C LEU A 8 -10.53 -1.43 -3.40
N ARG A 9 -11.01 -0.24 -3.00
CA ARG A 9 -10.57 0.42 -1.77
C ARG A 9 -10.77 -0.46 -0.55
N ARG A 10 -11.95 -1.06 -0.38
CA ARG A 10 -12.24 -1.96 0.76
C ARG A 10 -11.35 -3.20 0.75
N GLN A 11 -11.17 -3.82 -0.42
CA GLN A 11 -10.34 -5.01 -0.59
C GLN A 11 -8.87 -4.76 -0.22
N ILE A 12 -8.35 -3.56 -0.46
CA ILE A 12 -6.92 -3.26 -0.30
C ILE A 12 -6.61 -2.64 1.07
N SER A 13 -7.52 -1.85 1.64
CA SER A 13 -7.23 -1.01 2.81
C SER A 13 -6.81 -1.80 4.05
N GLU A 14 -7.47 -2.92 4.34
CA GLU A 14 -7.17 -3.77 5.50
C GLU A 14 -5.82 -4.50 5.32
N PRO A 15 -5.58 -5.25 4.23
CA PRO A 15 -4.27 -5.86 3.97
C PRO A 15 -3.11 -4.87 3.96
N LEU A 16 -3.35 -3.65 3.46
CA LEU A 16 -2.36 -2.59 3.43
C LEU A 16 -2.06 -2.07 4.84
N SER A 17 -3.08 -1.95 5.68
CA SER A 17 -2.92 -1.56 7.09
C SER A 17 -2.16 -2.63 7.88
N ASP A 18 -2.45 -3.91 7.63
CA ASP A 18 -1.74 -5.03 8.25
C ASP A 18 -0.26 -5.07 7.84
N SER A 19 0.03 -4.79 6.57
CA SER A 19 1.40 -4.84 6.04
C SER A 19 2.24 -3.60 6.35
N CYS A 20 1.62 -2.40 6.39
CA CYS A 20 2.35 -1.14 6.44
C CYS A 20 1.99 -0.24 7.63
N GLY A 21 1.09 -0.70 8.50
CA GLY A 21 0.62 0.00 9.69
C GLY A 21 -0.71 0.74 9.48
N PRO A 22 -1.40 1.12 10.58
CA PRO A 22 -2.78 1.63 10.56
C PRO A 22 -2.96 2.97 9.82
N HIS A 23 -1.86 3.69 9.61
CA HIS A 23 -1.83 4.96 8.87
C HIS A 23 -1.50 4.81 7.39
N ALA A 24 -1.34 3.57 6.89
CA ALA A 24 -1.18 3.35 5.47
C ALA A 24 -2.44 3.79 4.70
N ARG A 25 -2.25 4.49 3.59
CA ARG A 25 -3.33 5.01 2.74
C ARG A 25 -3.00 4.76 1.28
N MET A 26 -3.96 4.15 0.57
CA MET A 26 -3.87 3.95 -0.87
C MET A 26 -3.93 5.29 -1.61
N LEU A 27 -3.00 5.51 -2.55
CA LEU A 27 -2.93 6.69 -3.40
C LEU A 27 -3.50 6.42 -4.79
N THR A 28 -3.09 5.31 -5.40
CA THR A 28 -3.49 4.89 -6.74
C THR A 28 -3.90 3.43 -6.71
N ALA A 29 -4.75 3.02 -7.65
CA ALA A 29 -5.10 1.62 -7.88
C ALA A 29 -5.32 1.38 -9.36
N GLU A 30 -4.63 0.40 -9.91
CA GLU A 30 -4.67 0.02 -11.32
C GLU A 30 -4.94 -1.48 -11.42
N VAL A 31 -5.92 -1.85 -12.25
CA VAL A 31 -6.29 -3.25 -12.46
C VAL A 31 -5.55 -3.79 -13.67
N HIS A 32 -4.71 -4.80 -13.45
CA HIS A 32 -3.89 -5.47 -14.45
C HIS A 32 -4.27 -6.95 -14.51
N GLY A 33 -5.34 -7.27 -15.22
CA GLY A 33 -5.87 -8.64 -15.30
C GLY A 33 -6.25 -9.19 -13.92
N GLY A 34 -5.49 -10.18 -13.43
CA GLY A 34 -5.69 -10.81 -12.11
C GLY A 34 -5.00 -10.10 -10.94
N PHE A 35 -4.40 -8.94 -11.19
CA PHE A 35 -3.67 -8.18 -10.18
C PHE A 35 -4.23 -6.78 -10.02
N VAL A 36 -4.14 -6.25 -8.81
CA VAL A 36 -4.32 -4.83 -8.55
C VAL A 36 -3.02 -4.25 -8.03
N CYS A 37 -2.48 -3.29 -8.75
CA CYS A 37 -1.22 -2.62 -8.42
C CYS A 37 -1.50 -1.18 -8.00
N GLY A 38 -0.64 -0.60 -7.19
CA GLY A 38 -0.78 0.81 -6.86
C GLY A 38 0.31 1.31 -5.92
N LEU A 39 0.16 2.57 -5.55
CA LEU A 39 0.99 3.23 -4.56
C LEU A 39 0.21 3.46 -3.29
N ALA A 40 0.91 3.39 -2.16
CA ALA A 40 0.39 3.79 -0.87
C ALA A 40 1.41 4.67 -0.15
N ILE A 41 0.89 5.63 0.61
CA ILE A 41 1.67 6.42 1.55
C ILE A 41 1.51 5.84 2.94
N CYS A 42 2.62 5.73 3.66
CA CYS A 42 2.71 5.31 5.04
C CYS A 42 3.57 6.34 5.79
N PRO A 43 3.51 6.39 7.14
CA PRO A 43 4.42 7.22 7.90
C PRO A 43 5.88 6.99 7.47
N GLY A 44 6.53 8.04 6.98
CA GLY A 44 7.92 8.01 6.55
C GLY A 44 8.20 7.28 5.23
N ARG A 45 7.22 6.72 4.50
CA ARG A 45 7.50 5.88 3.33
C ARG A 45 6.43 5.99 2.24
N VAL A 46 6.85 5.80 0.98
CA VAL A 46 5.94 5.49 -0.14
C VAL A 46 6.23 4.06 -0.59
N VAL A 47 5.17 3.25 -0.68
CA VAL A 47 5.27 1.84 -1.02
C VAL A 47 4.49 1.54 -2.31
N ARG A 48 5.05 0.69 -3.16
CA ARG A 48 4.30 0.00 -4.21
C ARG A 48 3.64 -1.21 -3.58
N TYR A 49 2.37 -1.43 -3.87
CA TYR A 49 1.68 -2.66 -3.51
C TYR A 49 1.19 -3.41 -4.76
N VAL A 50 1.10 -4.74 -4.62
CA VAL A 50 0.50 -5.63 -5.60
C VAL A 50 -0.39 -6.62 -4.86
N MET A 51 -1.68 -6.64 -5.19
CA MET A 51 -2.65 -7.59 -4.69
C MET A 51 -2.97 -8.61 -5.78
N ASP A 52 -2.78 -9.90 -5.48
CA ASP A 52 -3.30 -10.99 -6.30
C ASP A 52 -4.78 -11.23 -5.97
N ASP A 53 -5.65 -11.10 -6.97
CA ASP A 53 -7.09 -11.23 -6.77
C ASP A 53 -7.55 -12.67 -6.52
N LYS A 54 -6.78 -13.68 -6.96
CA LYS A 54 -7.12 -15.09 -6.72
C LYS A 54 -6.73 -15.50 -5.32
N THR A 55 -5.52 -15.13 -4.89
CA THR A 55 -5.00 -15.55 -3.59
C THR A 55 -5.27 -14.55 -2.46
N GLN A 56 -5.78 -13.35 -2.79
CA GLN A 56 -5.95 -12.22 -1.86
C GLN A 56 -4.66 -11.92 -1.08
N ARG A 57 -3.51 -12.08 -1.73
CA ARG A 57 -2.19 -11.84 -1.10
C ARG A 57 -1.67 -10.48 -1.53
N LEU A 58 -1.38 -9.65 -0.54
CA LEU A 58 -0.71 -8.37 -0.73
C LEU A 58 0.81 -8.55 -0.64
N LYS A 59 1.53 -7.98 -1.60
CA LYS A 59 2.97 -7.75 -1.54
C LYS A 59 3.25 -6.27 -1.56
N THR A 60 4.19 -5.82 -0.75
CA THR A 60 4.61 -4.41 -0.66
C THR A 60 6.10 -4.29 -0.90
N VAL A 61 6.52 -3.19 -1.54
CA VAL A 61 7.91 -2.84 -1.79
C VAL A 61 8.07 -1.35 -1.55
N ASP A 62 9.03 -0.96 -0.72
CA ASP A 62 9.33 0.45 -0.47
C ASP A 62 9.97 1.08 -1.71
N LEU A 63 9.40 2.20 -2.17
CA LEU A 63 9.97 2.99 -3.26
C LEU A 63 10.74 4.20 -2.74
N LEU A 64 10.23 4.83 -1.68
CA LEU A 64 10.85 5.99 -1.04
C LEU A 64 10.76 5.85 0.48
N ARG A 65 11.79 6.29 1.18
CA ARG A 65 11.80 6.44 2.63
C ARG A 65 12.28 7.84 2.98
N LEU A 66 11.57 8.51 3.88
CA LEU A 66 12.06 9.72 4.51
C LEU A 66 13.30 9.35 5.31
N THR A 67 14.39 10.05 5.02
CA THR A 67 15.57 10.01 5.89
C THR A 67 15.29 10.98 7.03
N PRO A 68 15.45 10.57 8.29
CA PRO A 68 15.33 11.49 9.41
C PRO A 68 16.26 12.69 9.19
N PRO A 69 15.86 13.90 9.59
CA PRO A 69 16.79 15.01 9.62
C PRO A 69 18.00 14.64 10.49
N ALA A 70 19.20 15.02 10.06
CA ALA A 70 20.43 14.74 10.80
C ALA A 70 20.28 15.19 12.27
N GLY A 71 20.52 14.26 13.20
CA GLY A 71 20.35 14.49 14.64
C GLY A 71 19.06 13.94 15.26
N THR A 72 18.14 13.41 14.46
CA THR A 72 16.93 12.74 14.99
C THR A 72 17.24 11.26 15.23
N SER A 73 17.56 10.89 16.47
CA SER A 73 17.63 9.49 16.87
C SER A 73 16.24 8.88 16.74
N ALA A 74 16.04 8.01 15.74
CA ALA A 74 14.79 7.29 15.56
C ALA A 74 14.67 6.20 16.64
N ALA A 75 14.20 6.60 17.83
CA ALA A 75 13.55 5.70 18.77
C ALA A 75 12.06 5.73 18.46
N CYS A 76 11.63 4.84 17.58
CA CYS A 76 10.24 4.41 17.46
C CYS A 76 10.23 2.89 17.52
#